data_AF-A0A6B3HQK4-F1
#
_entry.id   AF-A0A6B3HQK4-F1
#
_cell.length_a   1.000
_cell.length_b   1.000
_cell.length_c   1.000
_cell.angle_alpha   90.00
_cell.angle_beta   90.00
_cell.angle_gamma   90.00
#
_symmetry.space_group_name_H-M   'P 1'
#
loop_
_entity.id
_entity.type
_entity.pdbx_description
1 polymer ?
#
loop_
_entity_poly.entity_id
_entity_poly.type
_entity_poly.pdbx_seq_one_letter_code
_entity_poly.pdbx_strand_id
1 'polypeptide(L)' 'MGMLGTVMNCLALQDFLEKEGIDSRVQTAITMGQVAEPYIPLRAVRHLEKGRVVIFGAGMGMPYFSTDTTA' A
#
# COMPACT_ATOMS: atom_id res chain seq x y z
N MET A 1 14.96 6.82 -1.25
CA MET A 1 14.28 7.62 -0.21
C MET A 1 12.80 7.81 -0.54
N GLY A 2 12.41 8.33 -1.72
CA GLY A 2 11.00 8.57 -2.07
C GLY A 2 10.08 7.36 -1.89
N MET A 3 10.46 6.18 -2.42
CA MET A 3 9.64 4.96 -2.31
C MET A 3 9.39 4.52 -0.85
N LEU A 4 10.40 4.57 0.03
CA LEU A 4 10.21 4.29 1.47
C LEU A 4 9.36 5.37 2.15
N GLY A 5 9.50 6.63 1.73
CA GLY A 5 8.64 7.73 2.19
C GLY A 5 7.16 7.47 1.91
N THR A 6 6.83 6.98 0.70
CA THR A 6 5.44 6.63 0.38
C THR A 6 4.90 5.52 1.29
N VAL A 7 5.71 4.50 1.61
CA VAL A 7 5.30 3.43 2.52
C VAL A 7 5.02 3.97 3.92
N MET A 8 5.87 4.86 4.45
CA MET A 8 5.61 5.48 5.76
C MET A 8 4.28 6.24 5.77
N ASN A 9 3.98 6.99 4.70
CA ASN A 9 2.71 7.69 4.57
C ASN A 9 1.53 6.71 4.46
N CYS A 10 1.69 5.58 3.77
CA CYS A 10 0.67 4.54 3.67
C CYS A 10 0.34 3.93 5.03
N LEU A 11 1.36 3.64 5.85
CA LEU A 11 1.17 3.11 7.21
C LEU A 11 0.48 4.13 8.13
N ALA A 12 0.86 5.40 8.03
CA ALA A 12 0.17 6.47 8.77
C ALA A 12 -1.29 6.60 8.34
N LEU A 13 -1.58 6.53 7.04
CA LEU A 13 -2.96 6.53 6.53
C LEU A 13 -3.75 5.31 7.01
N GLN A 14 -3.14 4.12 7.02
CA GLN A 14 -3.76 2.91 7.58
C GLN A 14 -4.14 3.11 9.05
N ASP A 15 -3.23 3.62 9.89
CA ASP A 15 -3.50 3.90 11.30
C ASP A 15 -4.66 4.89 11.49
N PHE A 16 -4.74 5.94 10.67
CA PHE A 16 -5.88 6.86 10.69
C PHE A 16 -7.20 6.19 10.29
N LEU A 17 -7.21 5.36 9.24
CA LEU A 17 -8.40 4.65 8.80
C LEU A 17 -8.87 3.63 9.86
N GLU A 18 -7.95 2.90 10.47
CA GLU A 18 -8.26 1.92 11.51
C GLU A 18 -8.85 2.60 12.76
N LYS A 19 -8.38 3.80 13.12
CA LYS A 19 -8.97 4.62 14.19
C LYS A 19 -10.42 5.06 13.90
N GLU A 20 -10.76 5.25 12.63
CA GLU A 20 -12.13 5.55 12.18
C GLU A 20 -12.98 4.29 11.95
N GLY A 21 -12.46 3.10 12.31
CA GLY A 21 -13.16 1.82 12.13
C GLY A 21 -13.20 1.32 10.68
N ILE A 22 -12.35 1.86 9.81
CA ILE A 22 -12.25 1.48 8.40
C ILE A 22 -11.15 0.43 8.24
N ASP A 23 -11.54 -0.80 7.91
CA ASP A 23 -10.61 -1.88 7.60
C ASP A 23 -9.76 -1.50 6.38
N SER A 24 -8.44 -1.44 6.56
CA SER A 24 -7.51 -1.09 5.48
C SER A 24 -6.28 -1.99 5.45
N ARG A 25 -5.62 -2.08 4.29
CA ARG A 25 -4.43 -2.91 4.06
C ARG A 25 -3.42 -2.20 3.17
N VAL A 26 -2.17 -2.12 3.62
CA VAL A 26 -1.05 -1.59 2.84
C VAL A 26 -0.37 -2.70 2.05
N GLN A 27 -0.27 -2.49 0.74
CA GLN A 27 0.49 -3.34 -0.18
C GLN A 27 1.63 -2.57 -0.83
N THR A 28 2.76 -3.22 -1.05
CA THR A 28 3.98 -2.57 -1.56
C THR A 28 4.63 -3.35 -2.70
N ALA A 29 5.14 -2.64 -3.70
CA ALA A 29 5.93 -3.23 -4.77
C ALA A 29 7.32 -3.72 -4.31
N ILE A 30 7.83 -3.20 -3.19
CA ILE A 30 9.07 -3.65 -2.55
C ILE A 30 8.69 -4.52 -1.35
N THR A 31 9.07 -5.80 -1.36
CA THR A 31 8.77 -6.75 -0.29
C THR A 31 9.44 -6.34 1.03
N MET A 32 8.62 -6.16 2.07
CA MET A 32 9.05 -5.81 3.43
C MET A 32 8.17 -6.50 4.45
N GLY A 33 8.35 -7.82 4.60
CA GLY A 33 7.38 -8.70 5.26
C GLY A 33 7.03 -8.38 6.71
N GLN A 34 7.85 -7.62 7.43
CA GLN A 34 7.55 -7.18 8.81
C GLN A 34 6.68 -5.91 8.86
N VAL A 35 6.50 -5.22 7.73
CA VAL A 35 5.96 -3.85 7.69
C VAL A 35 4.72 -3.75 6.81
N ALA A 36 4.71 -4.37 5.63
CA ALA A 36 3.59 -4.30 4.70
C ALA A 36 3.46 -5.57 3.84
N GLU A 37 2.26 -5.85 3.35
CA GLU A 37 2.02 -6.97 2.46
C GLU A 37 2.70 -6.74 1.10
N PRO A 38 3.33 -7.74 0.47
CA PRO A 38 3.75 -7.59 -0.91
C PRO A 38 2.51 -7.40 -1.81
N TYR A 39 2.63 -6.56 -2.84
CA TYR A 39 1.58 -6.40 -3.84
C TYR A 39 1.37 -7.72 -4.60
N ILE A 40 0.14 -8.22 -4.52
CA ILE A 40 -0.33 -9.37 -5.29
C ILE A 40 -1.72 -8.98 -5.81
N PRO A 41 -1.91 -8.86 -7.14
CA PRO A 41 -3.17 -8.37 -7.72
C PRO A 41 -4.41 -9.10 -7.19
N LEU A 42 -4.38 -10.43 -7.16
CA LEU A 42 -5.49 -11.25 -6.65
C LEU A 42 -5.78 -11.02 -5.16
N ARG A 43 -4.76 -10.69 -4.36
CA ARG A 43 -4.94 -10.35 -2.94
C ARG A 43 -5.56 -8.97 -2.77
N ALA A 44 -5.15 -7.99 -3.59
CA ALA A 44 -5.76 -6.67 -3.60
C ALA A 44 -7.26 -6.76 -3.94
N VAL A 45 -7.61 -7.48 -5.02
CA VAL A 45 -9.01 -7.72 -5.41
C VAL A 45 -9.79 -8.37 -4.27
N ARG A 46 -9.23 -9.40 -3.62
CA ARG A 46 -9.90 -10.05 -2.47
C ARG A 46 -10.11 -9.12 -1.27
N HIS A 47 -9.22 -8.16 -1.02
CA HIS A 47 -9.43 -7.16 0.02
C HIS A 47 -10.55 -6.19 -0.36
N LEU A 48 -10.62 -5.77 -1.63
CA LEU A 48 -11.71 -4.94 -2.16
C LEU A 48 -13.07 -5.66 -2.09
N GLU A 49 -13.14 -6.95 -2.45
CA GLU A 49 -14.36 -7.77 -2.34
C GLU A 49 -14.87 -7.88 -0.89
N LYS A 50 -13.99 -7.73 0.10
CA LYS A 50 -14.32 -7.72 1.53
C LYS A 50 -14.66 -6.33 2.07
N GLY A 51 -14.71 -5.31 1.19
CA GLY A 51 -14.99 -3.93 1.58
C GLY A 51 -13.83 -3.21 2.27
N ARG A 52 -12.59 -3.69 2.12
CA ARG A 52 -11.41 -3.06 2.73
C ARG A 52 -10.81 -2.01 1.82
N VAL A 53 -10.28 -0.95 2.40
CA VAL A 53 -9.44 0.02 1.67
C VAL A 53 -8.07 -0.59 1.41
N VAL A 54 -7.61 -0.57 0.16
CA VAL A 54 -6.27 -1.04 -0.22
C VAL A 54 -5.41 0.17 -0.55
N ILE A 55 -4.28 0.31 0.15
CA ILE A 55 -3.33 1.41 0.00
C ILE A 55 -2.06 0.86 -0.66
N PHE A 56 -1.61 1.47 -1.74
CA PHE A 56 -0.41 1.06 -2.45
C PHE A 56 0.79 1.97 -2.12
N GLY A 57 1.88 1.37 -1.65
CA GLY A 57 3.14 2.04 -1.36
C GLY A 57 4.27 1.59 -2.29
N ALA A 58 5.34 2.37 -2.29
CA ALA A 58 6.57 2.14 -3.06
C ALA A 58 6.46 2.25 -4.59
N GLY A 59 5.35 2.74 -5.14
CA GLY A 59 5.18 2.92 -6.58
C GLY A 59 5.34 1.59 -7.34
N MET A 60 6.00 1.61 -8.49
CA MET A 60 6.41 0.41 -9.25
C MET A 60 7.58 -0.37 -8.61
N GLY A 61 8.16 0.11 -7.50
CA GLY A 61 9.35 -0.49 -6.89
C GLY A 61 10.64 -0.33 -7.71
N MET A 62 10.60 0.46 -8.78
CA MET A 62 11.70 0.69 -9.72
C MET A 62 12.08 2.19 -9.75
N PRO A 63 13.38 2.53 -9.84
CA PRO A 63 13.82 3.92 -9.97
C PRO A 63 13.38 4.52 -11.31
N TYR A 64 13.33 5.85 -11.39
CA TYR A 64 12.99 6.65 -12.59
C TYR A 64 11.53 6.61 -13.05
N PHE A 65 10.63 6.00 -12.29
CA PHE A 65 9.19 6.06 -12.51
C PHE A 65 8.53 7.07 -11.57
N SER A 66 7.49 7.75 -12.06
CA SER A 66 6.66 8.63 -11.24
C SER A 66 5.50 7.87 -10.60
N THR A 67 4.89 8.47 -9.59
CA THR A 67 3.66 7.94 -8.98
C THR A 67 2.53 7.85 -10.01
N ASP A 68 2.43 8.80 -10.93
CA ASP A 68 1.42 8.82 -11.99
C ASP A 68 1.56 7.67 -12.99
N THR A 69 2.76 7.10 -13.15
CA THR A 69 2.93 5.88 -13.97
C THR A 69 2.46 4.61 -13.23
N THR A 70 2.33 4.68 -11.90
CA THR A 70 1.90 3.55 -11.08
C THR A 70 0.37 3.49 -10.92
N ALA A 71 -0.28 4.66 -10.83
CA ALA A 71 -1.72 4.81 -10.59
C ALA A 71 -2.55 4.59 -11.88
#